data_AF-A0A359H5L6-F1
#
_entry.id   AF-A0A359H5L6-F1
#
_cell.length_a   1.000
_cell.length_b   1.000
_cell.length_c   1.000
_cell.angle_alpha   90.00
_cell.angle_beta   90.00
_cell.angle_gamma   90.00
#
_symmetry.space_group_name_H-M   'P 1'
#
loop_
_entity.id
_entity.type
_entity.pdbx_description
1 polymer ?
#
loop_
_entity_poly.entity_id
_entity_poly.type
_entity_poly.pdbx_seq_one_letter_code
_entity_poly.pdbx_strand_id
1 'polypeptide(L)'
;LGQARNWLPDEVGGIFWFGVDDAATSALTPIYSSTLRVPECFRVGNGDMLTYSPTSAFWLFNRVTNFAYLLYDRVAPEVRKAVDKHENDAIERTAAIDAAAMMLYKESPQKAREFLTDYSVNTAQDLFAKWDKLDKYLLVKFMDGNIKKQDANGCFINNGHSKSIPASPSQPGYSEMWKRTVKESAGERLMVK
;
A
#
# COMPACT_ATOMS: atom_id res chain seq x y z
N LEU A 1 -0.72 14.82 0.43
CA LEU A 1 -1.29 15.87 -0.44
C LEU A 1 -2.44 16.56 0.29
N GLY A 2 -2.48 17.89 0.32
CA GLY A 2 -3.54 18.65 1.00
C GLY A 2 -4.63 19.10 0.03
N GLN A 3 -5.89 18.95 0.43
CA GLN A 3 -7.06 19.40 -0.32
C GLN A 3 -7.89 20.34 0.58
N ALA A 4 -7.96 21.61 0.21
CA ALA A 4 -8.75 22.63 0.92
C ALA A 4 -9.91 23.09 0.04
N ARG A 5 -11.15 22.86 0.49
CA ARG A 5 -12.37 23.06 -0.29
C ARG A 5 -13.20 24.18 0.32
N ASN A 6 -13.04 25.40 -0.20
CA ASN A 6 -13.65 26.62 0.36
C ASN A 6 -15.18 26.67 0.23
N TRP A 7 -15.79 25.81 -0.59
CA TRP A 7 -17.24 25.69 -0.73
C TRP A 7 -17.88 24.78 0.33
N LEU A 8 -17.10 24.26 1.28
CA LEU A 8 -17.56 23.47 2.42
C LEU A 8 -17.13 24.15 3.74
N PRO A 9 -17.85 23.93 4.86
CA PRO A 9 -17.43 24.40 6.18
C PRO A 9 -16.07 23.85 6.59
N ASP A 10 -15.37 24.54 7.49
CA ASP A 10 -14.04 24.17 7.96
C ASP A 10 -13.96 22.74 8.52
N GLU A 11 -15.03 22.26 9.15
CA GLU A 11 -15.15 20.91 9.70
C GLU A 11 -15.18 19.80 8.64
N VAL A 12 -15.47 20.12 7.37
CA VAL A 12 -15.62 19.15 6.28
C VAL A 12 -14.63 19.43 5.15
N GLY A 13 -14.34 20.70 4.85
CA GLY A 13 -13.65 21.12 3.62
C GLY A 13 -12.19 20.67 3.50
N GLY A 14 -11.51 20.35 4.60
CA GLY A 14 -10.12 19.93 4.59
C GLY A 14 -9.91 18.42 4.59
N ILE A 15 -9.20 17.91 3.57
CA ILE A 15 -8.72 16.52 3.52
C ILE A 15 -7.20 16.51 3.35
N PHE A 16 -6.52 15.76 4.20
CA PHE A 16 -5.12 15.41 4.05
C PHE A 16 -5.00 13.97 3.54
N TRP A 17 -4.61 13.84 2.27
CA TRP A 17 -4.28 12.57 1.64
C TRP A 17 -2.91 12.13 2.13
N PHE A 18 -2.92 11.25 3.13
CA PHE A 18 -1.74 10.85 3.89
C PHE A 18 -1.21 9.50 3.41
N GLY A 19 0.10 9.39 3.27
CA GLY A 19 0.80 8.15 3.00
C GLY A 19 2.08 8.12 3.84
N VAL A 20 2.63 6.92 4.03
CA VAL A 20 3.87 6.69 4.77
C VAL A 20 4.87 5.97 3.88
N ASP A 21 6.16 6.17 4.10
CA ASP A 21 7.25 5.52 3.34
C ASP A 21 7.38 6.00 1.86
N ASP A 22 7.98 5.19 0.98
CA ASP A 22 8.35 5.58 -0.39
C ASP A 22 7.14 5.87 -1.27
N ALA A 23 7.12 7.07 -1.88
CA ALA A 23 6.00 7.55 -2.70
C ALA A 23 5.68 6.64 -3.91
N ALA A 24 6.62 5.87 -4.44
CA ALA A 24 6.40 4.98 -5.56
C ALA A 24 5.69 3.67 -5.15
N THR A 25 5.79 3.27 -3.88
CA THR A 25 5.28 1.99 -3.36
C THR A 25 4.34 2.17 -2.17
N SER A 26 3.82 3.37 -1.96
CA SER A 26 2.86 3.69 -0.91
C SER A 26 1.56 4.23 -1.47
N ALA A 27 0.46 4.01 -0.74
CA ALA A 27 -0.87 4.53 -1.07
C ALA A 27 -1.23 5.72 -0.18
N LEU A 28 -1.96 6.66 -0.74
CA LEU A 28 -2.58 7.77 -0.03
C LEU A 28 -3.96 7.39 0.50
N THR A 29 -4.24 7.70 1.77
CA THR A 29 -5.55 7.54 2.41
C THR A 29 -6.09 8.89 2.89
N PRO A 30 -7.40 9.17 2.74
CA PRO A 30 -7.98 10.45 3.14
C PRO A 30 -8.13 10.54 4.66
N ILE A 31 -7.50 11.56 5.25
CA ILE A 31 -7.68 11.95 6.65
C ILE A 31 -8.31 13.35 6.67
N TYR A 32 -9.53 13.47 7.17
CA TYR A 32 -10.15 14.79 7.31
C TYR A 32 -9.39 15.62 8.35
N SER A 33 -9.11 16.88 8.04
CA SER A 33 -8.31 17.76 8.91
C SER A 33 -9.01 18.06 10.24
N SER A 34 -10.33 17.89 10.29
CA SER A 34 -11.16 18.08 11.48
C SER A 34 -11.20 16.87 12.41
N THR A 35 -10.52 15.77 12.06
CA THR A 35 -10.49 14.51 12.82
C THR A 35 -10.07 14.74 14.27
N LEU A 36 -10.68 14.01 15.19
CA LEU A 36 -10.48 14.10 16.63
C LEU A 36 -9.51 13.05 17.17
N ARG A 37 -9.15 12.05 16.35
CA ARG A 37 -8.29 10.93 16.74
C ARG A 37 -7.34 10.56 15.61
N VAL A 38 -6.14 10.14 16.00
CA VAL A 38 -5.14 9.60 15.08
C VAL A 38 -5.40 8.09 14.92
N PRO A 39 -5.43 7.55 13.68
CA PRO A 39 -5.52 6.10 13.48
C PRO A 39 -4.36 5.38 14.15
N GLU A 40 -4.61 4.24 14.79
CA GLU A 40 -3.57 3.54 15.56
C GLU A 40 -2.32 3.21 14.74
N CYS A 41 -2.52 2.77 13.49
CA CYS A 41 -1.42 2.44 12.58
C CYS A 41 -0.52 3.63 12.22
N PHE A 42 -0.98 4.87 12.41
CA PHE A 42 -0.21 6.11 12.20
C PHE A 42 0.19 6.80 13.51
N ARG A 43 -0.19 6.24 14.66
CA ARG A 43 -0.04 6.89 15.96
C ARG A 43 1.42 7.00 16.37
N VAL A 44 1.82 8.18 16.86
CA VAL A 44 3.14 8.41 17.45
C VAL A 44 3.39 7.41 18.60
N GLY A 45 4.60 6.85 18.65
CA GLY A 45 4.98 5.82 19.61
C GLY A 45 4.56 4.40 19.22
N ASN A 46 3.92 4.22 18.05
CA ASN A 46 3.67 2.89 17.49
C ASN A 46 4.91 2.40 16.72
N GLY A 47 5.97 2.07 17.47
CA GLY A 47 7.31 1.84 16.94
C GLY A 47 8.11 3.14 16.80
N ASP A 48 9.38 2.99 16.46
CA ASP A 48 10.34 4.07 16.19
C ASP A 48 11.37 3.59 15.15
N MET A 49 12.43 4.35 14.85
CA MET A 49 13.44 3.97 13.84
C MET A 49 14.30 2.74 14.21
N LEU A 50 14.30 2.34 15.48
CA LEU A 50 15.10 1.25 16.03
C LEU A 50 14.24 0.11 16.58
N THR A 51 12.96 0.35 16.87
CA THR A 51 12.03 -0.63 17.44
C THR A 51 10.89 -0.94 16.48
N TYR A 52 10.82 -2.20 16.05
CA TYR A 52 9.73 -2.70 15.21
C TYR A 52 8.39 -2.74 15.98
N SER A 53 7.31 -2.34 15.31
CA SER A 53 5.94 -2.57 15.77
C SER A 53 5.11 -3.28 14.71
N PRO A 54 4.42 -4.38 15.05
CA PRO A 54 3.58 -5.13 14.12
C PRO A 54 2.28 -4.41 13.75
N THR A 55 1.88 -3.36 14.48
CA THR A 55 0.65 -2.58 14.20
C THR A 55 0.96 -1.23 13.56
N SER A 56 2.22 -0.97 13.20
CA SER A 56 2.65 0.31 12.62
C SER A 56 2.62 0.29 11.11
N ALA A 57 1.91 1.24 10.50
CA ALA A 57 1.90 1.40 9.06
C ALA A 57 3.29 1.76 8.53
N PHE A 58 4.07 2.57 9.26
CA PHE A 58 5.44 2.89 8.87
C PHE A 58 6.25 1.61 8.60
N TRP A 59 6.23 0.67 9.54
CA TRP A 59 6.98 -0.58 9.42
C TRP A 59 6.40 -1.55 8.39
N LEU A 60 5.07 -1.66 8.32
CA LEU A 60 4.41 -2.52 7.34
C LEU A 60 4.67 -2.05 5.90
N PHE A 61 4.57 -0.75 5.64
CA PHE A 61 4.87 -0.17 4.33
C PHE A 61 6.35 -0.33 3.99
N ASN A 62 7.25 -0.05 4.95
CA ASN A 62 8.67 -0.31 4.77
C ASN A 62 8.96 -1.75 4.38
N ARG A 63 8.26 -2.74 4.94
CA ARG A 63 8.46 -4.15 4.58
C ARG A 63 8.10 -4.43 3.13
N VAL A 64 6.97 -3.91 2.66
CA VAL A 64 6.53 -4.03 1.26
C VAL A 64 7.52 -3.32 0.32
N THR A 65 7.91 -2.09 0.64
CA THR A 65 8.85 -1.29 -0.14
C THR A 65 10.23 -1.94 -0.22
N ASN A 66 10.77 -2.40 0.91
CA ASN A 66 12.06 -3.11 0.92
C ASN A 66 12.02 -4.38 0.09
N PHE A 67 10.89 -5.10 0.10
CA PHE A 67 10.71 -6.25 -0.78
C PHE A 67 10.67 -5.85 -2.26
N ALA A 68 10.04 -4.72 -2.59
CA ALA A 68 10.03 -4.16 -3.93
C ALA A 68 11.43 -3.78 -4.41
N TYR A 69 12.31 -3.24 -3.58
CA TYR A 69 13.68 -2.89 -3.99
C TYR A 69 14.47 -4.08 -4.55
N LEU A 70 14.22 -5.30 -4.06
CA LEU A 70 14.91 -6.50 -4.51
C LEU A 70 14.47 -6.97 -5.89
N LEU A 71 13.21 -6.73 -6.25
CA LEU A 71 12.54 -7.30 -7.42
C LEU A 71 11.59 -6.27 -8.06
N TYR A 72 12.07 -5.04 -8.23
CA TYR A 72 11.21 -3.88 -8.52
C TYR A 72 10.39 -4.04 -9.80
N ASP A 73 11.00 -4.60 -10.85
CA ASP A 73 10.36 -4.90 -12.14
C ASP A 73 9.15 -5.85 -12.00
N ARG A 74 9.13 -6.68 -10.95
CA ARG A 74 8.12 -7.73 -10.73
C ARG A 74 7.13 -7.36 -9.63
N VAL A 75 7.62 -6.75 -8.55
CA VAL A 75 6.83 -6.44 -7.34
C VAL A 75 6.12 -5.09 -7.47
N ALA A 76 6.78 -4.06 -8.00
CA ALA A 76 6.19 -2.72 -8.08
C ALA A 76 4.86 -2.68 -8.86
N PRO A 77 4.65 -3.43 -9.97
CA PRO A 77 3.36 -3.47 -10.65
C PRO A 77 2.21 -4.00 -9.77
N GLU A 78 2.47 -4.98 -8.90
CA GLU A 78 1.46 -5.52 -7.97
C GLU A 78 1.12 -4.51 -6.87
N VAL A 79 2.15 -3.84 -6.34
CA VAL A 79 1.97 -2.74 -5.37
C VAL A 79 1.16 -1.61 -6.00
N ARG A 80 1.51 -1.20 -7.23
CA ARG A 80 0.82 -0.13 -7.96
C ARG A 80 -0.66 -0.44 -8.17
N LYS A 81 -1.00 -1.67 -8.53
CA LYS A 81 -2.39 -2.12 -8.65
C LYS A 81 -3.16 -1.97 -7.33
N ALA A 82 -2.52 -2.27 -6.19
CA ALA A 82 -3.13 -2.11 -4.87
C ALA A 82 -3.29 -0.63 -4.47
N VAL A 83 -2.28 0.20 -4.77
CA VAL A 83 -2.34 1.67 -4.61
C VAL A 83 -3.50 2.24 -5.41
N ASP A 84 -3.52 2.02 -6.72
CA ASP A 84 -4.52 2.58 -7.63
C ASP A 84 -5.93 2.15 -7.20
N LYS A 85 -6.10 0.89 -6.79
CA LYS A 85 -7.39 0.44 -6.26
C LYS A 85 -7.80 1.22 -5.01
N HIS A 86 -6.91 1.35 -4.03
CA HIS A 86 -7.24 2.02 -2.77
C HIS A 86 -7.57 3.50 -3.00
N GLU A 87 -6.72 4.21 -3.73
CA GLU A 87 -6.83 5.65 -3.95
C GLU A 87 -8.07 6.00 -4.77
N ASN A 88 -8.32 5.29 -5.87
CA ASN A 88 -9.51 5.55 -6.69
C ASN A 88 -10.80 5.24 -5.92
N ASP A 89 -10.85 4.11 -5.21
CA ASP A 89 -11.99 3.77 -4.35
C ASP A 89 -12.25 4.86 -3.27
N ALA A 90 -11.18 5.47 -2.72
CA ALA A 90 -11.30 6.52 -1.72
C ALA A 90 -11.76 7.86 -2.33
N ILE A 91 -11.21 8.23 -3.48
CA ILE A 91 -11.63 9.41 -4.26
C ILE A 91 -13.11 9.31 -4.62
N GLU A 92 -13.55 8.18 -5.16
CA GLU A 92 -14.95 7.96 -5.57
C GLU A 92 -15.90 8.08 -4.37
N ARG A 93 -15.55 7.52 -3.22
CA ARG A 93 -16.38 7.60 -2.01
C ARG A 93 -16.45 8.98 -1.39
N THR A 94 -15.48 9.87 -1.65
CA THR A 94 -15.33 11.15 -0.95
C THR A 94 -16.60 11.99 -1.00
N ALA A 95 -17.24 12.10 -2.18
CA ALA A 95 -18.45 12.90 -2.34
C ALA A 95 -19.63 12.41 -1.46
N ALA A 96 -19.79 11.09 -1.31
CA ALA A 96 -20.83 10.51 -0.46
C ALA A 96 -20.55 10.74 1.02
N ILE A 97 -19.28 10.67 1.43
CA ILE A 97 -18.83 10.96 2.80
C ILE A 97 -19.05 12.43 3.13
N ASP A 98 -18.72 13.35 2.21
CA ASP A 98 -18.98 14.78 2.38
C ASP A 98 -20.49 15.05 2.55
N ALA A 99 -21.32 14.45 1.70
CA ALA A 99 -22.77 14.63 1.77
C ALA A 99 -23.34 14.15 3.12
N ALA A 100 -22.87 12.99 3.61
CA ALA A 100 -23.24 12.47 4.92
C ALA A 100 -22.78 13.40 6.06
N ALA A 101 -21.53 13.87 6.01
CA ALA A 101 -21.00 14.82 6.98
C ALA A 101 -21.78 16.14 6.98
N MET A 102 -22.17 16.65 5.81
CA MET A 102 -22.96 17.86 5.67
C MET A 102 -24.39 17.71 6.23
N MET A 103 -24.99 16.52 6.17
CA MET A 103 -26.27 16.26 6.84
C MET A 103 -26.12 16.35 8.36
N LEU A 104 -25.10 15.69 8.92
CA LEU A 104 -24.80 15.73 10.36
C LEU A 104 -24.39 17.13 10.83
N TYR A 105 -23.69 17.89 9.99
CA TYR A 105 -23.25 19.25 10.27
C TYR A 105 -24.43 20.18 10.56
N LYS A 106 -25.53 20.03 9.82
CA LYS A 106 -26.78 20.80 10.03
C LYS A 106 -27.40 20.55 11.40
N GLU A 107 -27.17 19.37 11.98
CA GLU A 107 -27.59 19.07 13.35
C GLU A 107 -26.58 19.60 14.38
N SER A 108 -25.29 19.35 14.14
CA SER A 108 -24.20 19.82 15.00
C SER A 108 -22.85 19.66 14.29
N PRO A 109 -21.99 20.69 14.26
CA PRO A 109 -20.61 20.56 13.75
C PRO A 109 -19.82 19.43 14.42
N GLN A 110 -20.05 19.20 15.71
CA GLN A 110 -19.37 18.14 16.46
C GLN A 110 -19.74 16.74 15.95
N LYS A 111 -21.01 16.49 15.60
CA LYS A 111 -21.44 15.20 15.04
C LYS A 111 -20.78 14.92 13.69
N ALA A 112 -20.64 15.95 12.83
CA ALA A 112 -19.93 15.80 11.57
C ALA A 112 -18.47 15.44 11.79
N ARG A 113 -17.79 16.08 12.75
CA ARG A 113 -16.40 15.77 13.09
C ARG A 113 -16.23 14.36 13.63
N GLU A 114 -17.13 13.88 14.50
CA GLU A 114 -17.10 12.51 15.00
C GLU A 114 -17.25 11.49 13.87
N PHE A 115 -18.22 11.70 12.98
CA PHE A 115 -18.40 10.86 11.79
C PHE A 115 -17.16 10.84 10.88
N LEU A 116 -16.59 12.01 10.58
CA LEU A 116 -15.38 12.12 9.75
C LEU A 116 -14.15 11.54 10.44
N THR A 117 -14.09 11.59 11.76
CA THR A 117 -13.06 10.92 12.57
C THR A 117 -13.16 9.41 12.42
N ASP A 118 -14.36 8.84 12.59
CA ASP A 118 -14.59 7.40 12.42
C ASP A 118 -14.25 6.96 11.00
N TYR A 119 -14.69 7.71 9.99
CA TYR A 119 -14.34 7.44 8.59
C TYR A 119 -12.82 7.44 8.37
N SER A 120 -12.11 8.46 8.84
CA SER A 120 -10.66 8.59 8.64
C SER A 120 -9.89 7.46 9.34
N VAL A 121 -10.28 7.14 10.58
CA VAL A 121 -9.67 6.05 11.36
C VAL A 121 -9.92 4.69 10.72
N ASN A 122 -11.18 4.38 10.38
CA ASN A 122 -11.53 3.10 9.79
C ASN A 122 -10.89 2.93 8.40
N THR A 123 -10.87 3.97 7.57
CA THR A 123 -10.25 3.91 6.24
C THR A 123 -8.74 3.68 6.31
N ALA A 124 -8.05 4.31 7.28
CA ALA A 124 -6.63 4.07 7.53
C ALA A 124 -6.35 2.64 8.04
N GLN A 125 -7.15 2.13 8.96
CA GLN A 125 -7.00 0.76 9.47
C GLN A 125 -7.33 -0.29 8.39
N ASP A 126 -8.32 -0.01 7.54
CA ASP A 126 -8.62 -0.85 6.37
C ASP A 126 -7.47 -0.87 5.37
N LEU A 127 -6.82 0.26 5.13
CA LEU A 127 -5.61 0.33 4.32
C LEU A 127 -4.50 -0.53 4.93
N PHE A 128 -4.26 -0.39 6.24
CA PHE A 128 -3.27 -1.20 6.95
C PHE A 128 -3.55 -2.71 6.79
N ALA A 129 -4.79 -3.14 6.97
CA ALA A 129 -5.18 -4.54 6.78
C ALA A 129 -5.05 -5.02 5.32
N LYS A 130 -5.31 -4.15 4.33
CA LYS A 130 -5.06 -4.45 2.91
C LYS A 130 -3.57 -4.58 2.62
N TRP A 131 -2.74 -3.72 3.20
CA TRP A 131 -1.28 -3.76 3.05
C TRP A 131 -0.68 -5.02 3.67
N ASP A 132 -1.21 -5.45 4.82
CA ASP A 132 -0.79 -6.67 5.48
C ASP A 132 -1.10 -7.93 4.64
N LYS A 133 -2.23 -7.93 3.94
CA LYS A 133 -2.57 -8.96 2.95
C LYS A 133 -1.66 -8.89 1.73
N LEU A 134 -1.36 -7.68 1.24
CA LEU A 134 -0.46 -7.46 0.10
C LEU A 134 0.95 -7.98 0.41
N ASP A 135 1.50 -7.63 1.57
CA ASP A 135 2.81 -8.10 2.03
C ASP A 135 2.91 -9.64 2.03
N LYS A 136 1.95 -10.32 2.67
CA LYS A 136 1.88 -11.78 2.69
C LYS A 136 1.72 -12.36 1.28
N TYR A 137 0.88 -11.74 0.45
CA TYR A 137 0.67 -12.15 -0.94
C TYR A 137 1.95 -12.06 -1.76
N LEU A 138 2.67 -10.94 -1.67
CA LEU A 138 3.93 -10.71 -2.37
C LEU A 138 4.99 -11.74 -1.95
N LEU A 139 5.13 -11.99 -0.65
CA LEU A 139 6.01 -13.03 -0.13
C LEU A 139 5.68 -14.40 -0.75
N VAL A 140 4.42 -14.81 -0.72
CA VAL A 140 4.00 -16.10 -1.30
C VAL A 140 4.28 -16.13 -2.80
N LYS A 141 3.97 -15.06 -3.54
CA LYS A 141 4.14 -15.03 -5.00
C LYS A 141 5.61 -15.09 -5.42
N PHE A 142 6.48 -14.39 -4.69
CA PHE A 142 7.84 -14.08 -5.13
C PHE A 142 8.98 -14.68 -4.29
N MET A 143 8.68 -15.50 -3.27
CA MET A 143 9.72 -16.15 -2.46
C MET A 143 10.78 -16.88 -3.30
N ASP A 144 12.04 -16.78 -2.85
CA ASP A 144 13.24 -17.32 -3.52
C ASP A 144 13.48 -16.78 -4.93
N GLY A 145 12.91 -15.61 -5.28
CA GLY A 145 13.03 -15.01 -6.61
C GLY A 145 12.19 -15.69 -7.69
N ASN A 146 11.40 -16.70 -7.31
CA ASN A 146 10.44 -17.37 -8.18
C ASN A 146 9.25 -16.46 -8.51
N ILE A 147 8.45 -16.83 -9.50
CA ILE A 147 7.13 -16.23 -9.74
C ILE A 147 6.10 -17.35 -9.81
N LYS A 148 5.26 -17.47 -8.78
CA LYS A 148 4.15 -18.43 -8.78
C LYS A 148 3.09 -18.02 -9.81
N LYS A 149 2.63 -18.98 -10.61
CA LYS A 149 1.65 -18.77 -11.68
C LYS A 149 0.27 -18.49 -11.11
N GLN A 150 -0.49 -17.65 -11.80
CA GLN A 150 -1.85 -17.30 -11.45
C GLN A 150 -2.76 -17.36 -12.67
N ASP A 151 -4.05 -17.58 -12.45
CA ASP A 151 -5.07 -17.51 -13.48
C ASP A 151 -5.46 -16.04 -13.78
N ALA A 152 -6.44 -15.86 -14.68
CA ALA A 152 -6.95 -14.54 -15.06
C ALA A 152 -7.59 -13.76 -13.89
N ASN A 153 -8.01 -14.44 -12.83
CA ASN A 153 -8.61 -13.84 -11.64
C ASN A 153 -7.55 -13.51 -10.56
N GLY A 154 -6.28 -13.85 -10.80
CA GLY A 154 -5.20 -13.67 -9.83
C GLY A 154 -5.17 -14.75 -8.74
N CYS A 155 -5.82 -15.89 -8.93
CA CYS A 155 -5.72 -17.03 -8.03
C CYS A 155 -4.48 -17.87 -8.37
N PHE A 156 -3.76 -18.38 -7.35
CA PHE A 156 -2.61 -19.26 -7.58
C PHE A 156 -3.02 -20.57 -8.23
N ILE A 157 -2.29 -20.98 -9.27
CA ILE A 157 -2.51 -22.23 -9.98
C ILE A 157 -1.77 -23.36 -9.24
N ASN A 158 -2.46 -24.47 -8.99
CA ASN A 158 -1.87 -25.66 -8.39
C ASN A 158 -1.35 -26.66 -9.45
N ASN A 159 -0.65 -27.70 -9.03
CA ASN A 159 -0.03 -28.67 -9.95
C ASN A 159 -0.99 -29.71 -10.56
N GLY A 160 -2.30 -29.60 -10.33
CA GLY A 160 -3.32 -30.55 -10.79
C GLY A 160 -3.47 -31.81 -9.92
N HIS A 161 -2.56 -32.05 -8.97
CA HIS A 161 -2.57 -33.24 -8.10
C HIS A 161 -2.85 -32.91 -6.64
N SER A 162 -2.51 -31.70 -6.18
CA SER A 162 -2.77 -31.22 -4.82
C SER A 162 -3.24 -29.77 -4.85
N LYS A 163 -4.16 -29.40 -3.95
CA LYS A 163 -4.62 -28.01 -3.80
C LYS A 163 -3.59 -27.08 -3.14
N SER A 164 -2.60 -27.63 -2.44
CA SER A 164 -1.60 -26.87 -1.67
C SER A 164 -0.22 -26.81 -2.32
N ILE A 165 0.00 -27.54 -3.42
CA ILE A 165 1.26 -27.54 -4.16
C ILE A 165 1.08 -26.67 -5.42
N PRO A 166 1.86 -25.58 -5.58
CA PRO A 166 1.72 -24.72 -6.74
C PRO A 166 2.15 -25.45 -8.02
N ALA A 167 1.63 -25.01 -9.16
CA ALA A 167 2.24 -25.34 -10.44
C ALA A 167 3.70 -24.85 -10.47
N SER A 168 4.55 -25.50 -11.28
CA SER A 168 5.96 -25.12 -11.42
C SER A 168 6.09 -23.62 -11.69
N PRO A 169 6.81 -22.87 -10.84
CA PRO A 169 6.90 -21.42 -10.95
C PRO A 169 7.75 -21.03 -12.15
N SER A 170 7.67 -19.75 -12.53
CA SER A 170 8.68 -19.16 -13.42
C SER A 170 9.91 -18.78 -12.60
N GLN A 171 11.09 -18.93 -13.20
CA GLN A 171 12.38 -18.53 -12.64
C GLN A 171 13.08 -17.56 -13.60
N PRO A 172 12.56 -16.33 -13.74
CA PRO A 172 13.20 -15.38 -14.62
C PRO A 172 14.54 -14.99 -14.01
N GLY A 173 15.62 -15.27 -14.75
CA GLY A 173 16.97 -14.84 -14.38
C GLY A 173 17.12 -13.32 -14.42
N TYR A 174 18.36 -12.84 -14.41
CA TYR A 174 18.64 -11.41 -14.49
C TYR A 174 18.26 -10.82 -15.85
N SER A 175 17.88 -9.54 -15.86
CA SER A 175 17.62 -8.80 -17.08
C SER A 175 18.89 -8.65 -17.92
N GLU A 176 18.75 -8.48 -19.24
CA GLU A 176 19.90 -8.24 -20.12
C GLU A 176 20.65 -6.94 -19.77
N MET A 177 19.93 -5.91 -19.30
CA MET A 177 20.53 -4.69 -18.80
C MET A 177 21.45 -4.99 -17.59
N TRP A 178 20.95 -5.75 -16.61
CA TRP A 178 21.76 -6.12 -15.45
C TRP A 178 22.98 -6.96 -15.85
N LYS A 179 22.79 -7.96 -16.71
CA LYS A 179 23.91 -8.79 -17.22
C LYS A 179 24.98 -7.93 -17.91
N ARG A 180 24.56 -6.94 -18.69
CA ARG A 180 25.47 -5.99 -19.37
C ARG A 180 26.25 -5.15 -18.35
N THR A 181 25.57 -4.57 -17.36
CA THR A 181 26.23 -3.78 -16.30
C THR A 181 27.22 -4.61 -15.49
N VAL A 182 26.88 -5.87 -15.18
CA VAL A 182 27.81 -6.79 -14.51
C VAL A 182 29.01 -7.10 -15.39
N LYS A 183 28.80 -7.38 -16.67
CA LYS A 183 29.91 -7.60 -17.62
C LYS A 183 30.84 -6.39 -17.70
N GLU A 184 30.29 -5.18 -17.81
CA GLU A 184 31.06 -3.93 -17.91
C GLU A 184 31.84 -3.63 -16.62
N SER A 185 31.21 -3.80 -15.45
CA SER A 185 31.85 -3.59 -14.14
C SER A 185 32.82 -4.70 -13.73
N ALA A 186 32.71 -5.89 -14.31
CA ALA A 186 33.60 -7.02 -14.02
C ALA A 186 35.02 -6.80 -14.54
N GLY A 187 35.21 -6.00 -15.59
CA GLY A 187 36.50 -5.89 -16.29
C GLY A 187 36.94 -7.25 -16.82
N GLU A 188 38.22 -7.61 -16.60
CA GLU A 188 38.78 -8.87 -17.12
C GLU A 188 38.42 -10.12 -16.30
N ARG A 189 37.77 -9.97 -15.13
CA ARG A 189 37.50 -11.08 -14.19
C ARG A 189 36.62 -12.19 -14.75
N LEU A 190 35.79 -11.88 -15.75
CA LEU A 190 34.89 -12.83 -16.40
C LEU A 190 35.41 -13.29 -17.77
N MET A 191 36.64 -12.92 -18.16
CA MET A 191 37.25 -13.43 -19.38
C MET A 191 37.66 -14.89 -19.19
N VAL A 192 37.25 -15.75 -20.12
CA VAL A 192 37.73 -17.13 -20.18
C VAL A 192 39.14 -17.10 -20.80
N LYS A 193 40.10 -17.74 -20.12
CA LYS A 193 41.47 -17.92 -20.63
C LYS A 193 41.53 -18.98 -21.71
#